data_AF-A0A2N2RLH9-F1
#
_entry.id   AF-A0A2N2RLH9-F1
#
_cell.length_a   1.000
_cell.length_b   1.000
_cell.length_c   1.000
_cell.angle_alpha   90.00
_cell.angle_beta   90.00
_cell.angle_gamma   90.00
#
_symmetry.space_group_name_H-M   'P 1'
#
loop_
_entity.id
_entity.type
_entity.pdbx_description
1 polymer ?
#
loop_
_entity_poly.entity_id
_entity_poly.type
_entity_poly.pdbx_seq_one_letter_code
_entity_poly.pdbx_strand_id
1 'polypeptide(L)'
;MFEKLAGRKAQEKKEPELDPKTAALIHAIRERSEEDPLVGAKLGAKEVFQRLLDGMKNERGVHIESLLCALGALAGYSCQANLRAQATAKGMPETAAFQIIGTKDGRQYFFGDPLNDALAGPQYSVWGLAGGAAQHAGAKELPDLNEIFQHTSSVVGGDQFGIPRVPENHKASDTPINYLKAIWPSLFPTVKLLCPNPVHWPILYGLAIQEAIDAGKSAIDPGLAVKIVMESAIPMSKVDLSNP
;
A
#
# COMPACT_ATOMS: atom_id res chain seq x y z
N MET A 1 -2.49 -2.59 -60.49
CA MET A 1 -1.58 -2.87 -59.37
C MET A 1 -1.44 -1.58 -58.56
N PHE A 2 -2.46 -1.25 -57.77
CA PHE A 2 -2.46 -0.09 -56.87
C PHE A 2 -3.08 -0.54 -55.54
N GLU A 3 -2.27 -0.42 -54.50
CA GLU A 3 -2.50 -0.92 -53.15
C GLU A 3 -3.62 -0.15 -52.44
N LYS A 4 -4.59 -0.90 -51.91
CA LYS A 4 -5.56 -0.40 -50.93
C LYS A 4 -4.91 -0.42 -49.54
N LEU A 5 -4.36 0.71 -49.13
CA LEU A 5 -3.99 1.00 -47.74
C LEU A 5 -4.91 2.11 -47.22
N ALA A 6 -6.06 1.73 -46.68
CA ALA A 6 -6.89 2.63 -45.89
C ALA A 6 -7.73 1.83 -44.87
N GLY A 7 -7.51 2.11 -43.59
CA GLY A 7 -8.51 1.87 -42.55
C GLY A 7 -8.27 0.69 -41.60
N ARG A 8 -7.15 0.65 -40.88
CA ARG A 8 -7.16 0.01 -39.55
C ARG A 8 -7.89 0.95 -38.59
N LYS A 9 -9.21 0.74 -38.42
CA LYS A 9 -9.98 1.35 -37.34
C LYS A 9 -9.31 0.94 -36.01
N ALA A 10 -8.95 1.92 -35.19
CA ALA A 10 -8.61 1.69 -33.81
C ALA A 10 -9.79 0.94 -33.14
N GLN A 11 -9.53 -0.26 -32.64
CA GLN A 11 -10.49 -0.93 -31.77
C GLN A 11 -10.58 -0.09 -30.49
N GLU A 12 -11.70 0.63 -30.34
CA GLU A 12 -12.14 1.12 -29.04
C GLU A 12 -12.20 -0.09 -28.11
N LYS A 13 -11.28 -0.17 -27.15
CA LYS A 13 -11.41 -1.07 -26.01
C LYS A 13 -12.69 -0.64 -25.30
N LYS A 14 -13.80 -1.37 -25.52
CA LYS A 14 -14.96 -1.28 -24.65
C LYS A 14 -14.47 -1.55 -23.23
N GLU A 15 -14.55 -0.55 -22.37
CA GLU A 15 -14.41 -0.77 -20.94
C GLU A 15 -15.41 -1.85 -20.55
N PRO A 16 -15.00 -2.86 -19.77
CA PRO A 16 -15.93 -3.89 -19.32
C PRO A 16 -17.07 -3.20 -18.58
N GLU A 17 -18.29 -3.41 -19.08
CA GLU A 17 -19.50 -2.87 -18.49
C GLU A 17 -19.62 -3.41 -17.06
N LEU A 18 -19.48 -2.51 -16.08
CA LEU A 18 -19.53 -2.87 -14.66
C LEU A 18 -20.91 -3.47 -14.35
N ASP A 19 -20.95 -4.51 -13.51
CA ASP A 19 -22.23 -5.06 -13.10
C ASP A 19 -23.06 -3.99 -12.33
N PRO A 20 -24.41 -4.06 -12.38
CA PRO A 20 -25.26 -3.03 -11.82
C PRO A 20 -25.04 -2.75 -10.32
N LYS A 21 -24.62 -3.74 -9.53
CA LYS A 21 -24.38 -3.56 -8.10
C LYS A 21 -23.09 -2.78 -7.87
N THR A 22 -22.04 -3.10 -8.61
CA THR A 22 -20.79 -2.36 -8.59
C THR A 22 -20.98 -0.92 -9.04
N ALA A 23 -21.74 -0.69 -10.11
CA ALA A 23 -22.07 0.66 -10.57
C ALA A 23 -22.85 1.47 -9.51
N ALA A 24 -23.84 0.87 -8.86
CA ALA A 24 -24.62 1.51 -7.80
C ALA A 24 -23.75 1.84 -6.57
N LEU A 25 -22.84 0.94 -6.18
CA LEU A 25 -21.89 1.19 -5.09
C LEU A 25 -20.99 2.38 -5.40
N ILE A 26 -20.44 2.46 -6.62
CA ILE A 26 -19.59 3.58 -7.04
C ILE A 26 -20.36 4.89 -7.02
N HIS A 27 -21.62 4.89 -7.49
CA HIS A 27 -22.47 6.07 -7.44
C HIS A 27 -22.67 6.56 -6.01
N ALA A 28 -23.05 5.66 -5.09
CA ALA A 28 -23.25 5.99 -3.69
C ALA A 28 -21.97 6.50 -3.01
N ILE A 29 -20.80 5.96 -3.38
CA ILE A 29 -19.51 6.46 -2.89
C ILE A 29 -19.28 7.89 -3.37
N ARG A 30 -19.58 8.19 -4.65
CA ARG A 30 -19.39 9.53 -5.22
C ARG A 30 -20.30 10.56 -4.56
N GLU A 31 -21.58 10.26 -4.40
CA GLU A 31 -22.53 11.15 -3.72
C GLU A 31 -22.07 11.46 -2.29
N ARG A 32 -21.69 10.43 -1.52
CA ARG A 32 -21.23 10.62 -0.14
C ARG A 32 -19.86 11.30 -0.04
N SER A 33 -19.06 11.30 -1.11
CA SER A 33 -17.75 11.95 -1.14
C SER A 33 -17.85 13.48 -1.15
N GLU A 34 -19.02 14.03 -1.51
CA GLU A 34 -19.29 15.47 -1.44
C GLU A 34 -19.35 15.97 0.01
N GLU A 35 -19.80 15.12 0.94
CA GLU A 35 -19.89 15.41 2.37
C GLU A 35 -18.65 14.94 3.15
N ASP A 36 -18.12 13.75 2.82
CA ASP A 36 -16.94 13.15 3.44
C ASP A 36 -15.96 12.68 2.36
N PRO A 37 -14.93 13.48 2.03
CA PRO A 37 -13.94 13.14 0.99
C PRO A 37 -13.24 11.79 1.21
N LEU A 38 -13.24 11.26 2.44
CA LEU A 38 -12.60 10.00 2.79
C LEU A 38 -13.54 8.80 2.81
N VAL A 39 -14.82 8.94 2.43
CA VAL A 39 -15.79 7.83 2.46
C VAL A 39 -15.32 6.62 1.64
N GLY A 40 -14.75 6.85 0.45
CA GLY A 40 -14.20 5.79 -0.39
C GLY A 40 -13.00 5.11 0.26
N ALA A 41 -12.13 5.87 0.93
CA ALA A 41 -10.99 5.34 1.66
C ALA A 41 -11.43 4.49 2.86
N LYS A 42 -12.43 4.94 3.62
CA LYS A 42 -13.00 4.21 4.77
C LYS A 42 -13.68 2.89 4.35
N LEU A 43 -14.48 2.92 3.29
CA LEU A 43 -15.13 1.71 2.77
C LEU A 43 -14.11 0.73 2.20
N GLY A 44 -13.17 1.23 1.40
CA GLY A 44 -12.11 0.41 0.83
C GLY A 44 -11.16 -0.16 1.89
N ALA A 45 -10.94 0.54 3.00
CA ALA A 45 -10.13 0.04 4.11
C ALA A 45 -10.77 -1.19 4.74
N LYS A 46 -12.08 -1.15 4.98
CA LYS A 46 -12.84 -2.31 5.49
C LYS A 46 -12.82 -3.47 4.51
N GLU A 47 -13.01 -3.20 3.22
CA GLU A 47 -12.95 -4.23 2.18
C GLU A 47 -11.56 -4.89 2.11
N VAL A 48 -10.49 -4.09 2.09
CA VAL A 48 -9.11 -4.59 2.10
C VAL A 48 -8.84 -5.41 3.35
N PHE A 49 -9.17 -4.89 4.52
CA PHE A 49 -8.97 -5.57 5.79
C PHE A 49 -9.70 -6.92 5.82
N GLN A 50 -10.99 -6.96 5.47
CA GLN A 50 -11.77 -8.20 5.45
C GLN A 50 -11.23 -9.22 4.43
N ARG A 51 -10.90 -8.77 3.20
CA ARG A 51 -10.32 -9.68 2.19
C ARG A 51 -9.00 -10.31 2.64
N LEU A 52 -8.11 -9.53 3.25
CA LEU A 52 -6.86 -10.06 3.77
C LEU A 52 -7.10 -10.96 4.97
N LEU A 53 -8.01 -10.57 5.88
CA LEU A 53 -8.37 -11.39 7.03
C LEU A 53 -8.88 -12.77 6.59
N ASP A 54 -9.81 -12.81 5.63
CA ASP A 54 -10.35 -14.06 5.08
C ASP A 54 -9.31 -14.86 4.30
N GLY A 55 -8.53 -14.19 3.44
CA GLY A 55 -7.53 -14.83 2.60
C GLY A 55 -6.32 -15.39 3.37
N MET A 56 -6.02 -14.85 4.55
CA MET A 56 -4.89 -15.26 5.39
C MET A 56 -5.31 -16.17 6.56
N LYS A 57 -6.61 -16.44 6.71
CA LYS A 57 -7.14 -17.32 7.75
C LYS A 57 -6.82 -18.78 7.47
N ASN A 58 -6.32 -19.48 8.49
CA ASN A 58 -6.15 -20.92 8.48
C ASN A 58 -6.91 -21.56 9.66
N GLU A 59 -6.69 -22.86 9.91
CA GLU A 59 -7.32 -23.61 11.00
C GLU A 59 -7.08 -23.00 12.40
N ARG A 60 -5.99 -22.25 12.58
CA ARG A 60 -5.60 -21.57 13.82
C ARG A 60 -6.04 -20.11 13.88
N GLY A 61 -6.80 -19.64 12.88
CA GLY A 61 -7.19 -18.24 12.73
C GLY A 61 -6.22 -17.47 11.85
N VAL A 62 -6.08 -16.17 12.11
CA VAL A 62 -5.21 -15.27 11.33
C VAL A 62 -3.96 -14.97 12.14
N HIS A 63 -2.80 -15.13 11.51
CA HIS A 63 -1.52 -14.74 12.10
C HIS A 63 -1.35 -13.22 11.96
N ILE A 64 -1.47 -12.49 13.07
CA ILE A 64 -1.59 -11.03 13.07
C ILE A 64 -0.33 -10.35 12.51
N GLU A 65 0.85 -10.89 12.80
CA GLU A 65 2.13 -10.40 12.28
C GLU A 65 2.19 -10.48 10.75
N SER A 66 1.68 -11.58 10.17
CA SER A 66 1.60 -11.73 8.72
C SER A 66 0.62 -10.73 8.11
N LEU A 67 -0.53 -10.51 8.75
CA LEU A 67 -1.53 -9.54 8.28
C LEU A 67 -0.96 -8.11 8.31
N LEU A 68 -0.33 -7.71 9.41
CA LEU A 68 0.32 -6.40 9.56
C LEU A 68 1.46 -6.21 8.58
N CYS A 69 2.27 -7.26 8.36
CA CYS A 69 3.35 -7.27 7.39
C CYS A 69 2.83 -7.05 5.95
N ALA A 70 1.80 -7.78 5.56
CA ALA A 70 1.16 -7.65 4.24
C ALA A 70 0.53 -6.26 4.05
N LEU A 71 -0.22 -5.78 5.05
CA LEU A 71 -0.82 -4.44 5.00
C LEU A 71 0.24 -3.34 4.93
N GLY A 72 1.32 -3.44 5.71
CA GLY A 72 2.45 -2.52 5.64
C GLY A 72 3.09 -2.50 4.25
N ALA A 73 3.35 -3.68 3.67
CA ALA A 73 3.91 -3.80 2.32
C ALA A 73 3.03 -3.11 1.26
N LEU A 74 1.71 -3.36 1.30
CA LEU A 74 0.74 -2.76 0.38
C LEU A 74 0.62 -1.24 0.60
N ALA A 75 0.61 -0.79 1.86
CA ALA A 75 0.56 0.63 2.21
C ALA A 75 1.78 1.37 1.65
N GLY A 76 2.99 0.84 1.90
CA GLY A 76 4.23 1.39 1.36
C GLY A 76 4.22 1.47 -0.17
N TYR A 77 3.86 0.38 -0.84
CA TYR A 77 3.81 0.39 -2.31
C TYR A 77 2.72 1.33 -2.85
N SER A 78 1.61 1.51 -2.14
CA SER A 78 0.59 2.49 -2.53
C SER A 78 1.10 3.94 -2.46
N CYS A 79 2.08 4.23 -1.58
CA CYS A 79 2.75 5.54 -1.51
C CYS A 79 3.50 5.88 -2.81
N GLN A 80 4.12 4.91 -3.48
CA GLN A 80 4.68 5.19 -4.81
C GLN A 80 3.61 5.15 -5.90
N ALA A 81 2.64 4.24 -5.80
CA ALA A 81 1.62 4.06 -6.84
C ALA A 81 0.80 5.34 -7.03
N ASN A 82 0.42 6.01 -5.93
CA ASN A 82 -0.31 7.26 -6.03
C ASN A 82 0.51 8.37 -6.69
N LEU A 83 1.81 8.47 -6.38
CA LEU A 83 2.68 9.50 -6.96
C LEU A 83 2.87 9.30 -8.47
N ARG A 84 3.05 8.04 -8.90
CA ARG A 84 3.07 7.67 -10.33
C ARG A 84 1.77 8.09 -11.02
N ALA A 85 0.62 7.75 -10.44
CA ALA A 85 -0.67 8.09 -11.01
C ALA A 85 -0.90 9.61 -11.10
N GLN A 86 -0.46 10.36 -10.08
CA GLN A 86 -0.51 11.83 -10.09
C GLN A 86 0.39 12.43 -11.17
N ALA A 87 1.60 11.91 -11.36
CA ALA A 87 2.50 12.36 -12.41
C ALA A 87 1.90 12.11 -13.80
N THR A 88 1.37 10.91 -14.04
CA THR A 88 0.69 10.56 -15.30
C THR A 88 -0.52 11.45 -15.56
N ALA A 89 -1.33 11.75 -14.55
CA ALA A 89 -2.48 12.66 -14.68
C ALA A 89 -2.08 14.09 -15.05
N LYS A 90 -0.84 14.50 -14.73
CA LYS A 90 -0.26 15.79 -15.11
C LYS A 90 0.50 15.74 -16.46
N GLY A 91 0.49 14.61 -17.16
CA GLY A 91 1.23 14.43 -18.42
C GLY A 91 2.75 14.34 -18.24
N MET A 92 3.22 14.08 -17.02
CA MET A 92 4.64 13.91 -16.69
C MET A 92 5.02 12.43 -16.73
N PRO A 93 6.32 12.09 -16.87
CA PRO A 93 6.80 10.73 -16.67
C PRO A 93 6.35 10.20 -15.30
N GLU A 94 5.91 8.93 -15.24
CA GLU A 94 5.42 8.35 -13.97
C GLU A 94 6.48 8.35 -12.86
N THR A 95 7.76 8.40 -13.23
CA THR A 95 8.88 8.45 -12.29
C THR A 95 9.26 9.87 -11.84
N ALA A 96 8.58 10.92 -12.30
CA ALA A 96 8.98 12.31 -12.10
C ALA A 96 9.04 12.75 -10.61
N ALA A 97 8.35 12.04 -9.72
CA ALA A 97 8.36 12.31 -8.29
C ALA A 97 9.52 11.63 -7.53
N PHE A 98 10.38 10.86 -8.22
CA PHE A 98 11.37 10.00 -7.57
C PHE A 98 12.79 10.28 -8.04
N GLN A 99 13.73 10.12 -7.10
CA GLN A 99 15.13 9.84 -7.34
C GLN A 99 15.29 8.33 -7.51
N ILE A 100 15.87 7.89 -8.63
CA ILE A 100 16.05 6.47 -8.93
C ILE A 100 17.48 6.07 -8.59
N ILE A 101 17.62 5.08 -7.71
CA ILE A 101 18.91 4.51 -7.32
C ILE A 101 19.04 3.12 -7.96
N GLY A 102 20.06 2.95 -8.80
CA GLY A 102 20.48 1.64 -9.27
C GLY A 102 21.44 1.00 -8.27
N THR A 103 21.23 -0.25 -7.94
CA THR A 103 22.07 -1.01 -7.01
C THR A 103 22.93 -2.05 -7.72
N LYS A 104 23.91 -2.62 -7.00
CA LYS A 104 24.88 -3.57 -7.56
C LYS A 104 24.26 -4.88 -8.07
N ASP A 105 23.06 -5.21 -7.61
CA ASP A 105 22.26 -6.36 -8.04
C ASP A 105 21.47 -6.08 -9.35
N GLY A 106 21.61 -4.89 -9.95
CA GLY A 106 20.92 -4.51 -11.17
C GLY A 106 19.47 -4.05 -10.97
N ARG A 107 18.99 -4.00 -9.73
CA ARG A 107 17.66 -3.48 -9.39
C ARG A 107 17.65 -1.96 -9.29
N GLN A 108 16.44 -1.41 -9.38
CA GLN A 108 16.18 0.00 -9.21
C GLN A 108 15.30 0.22 -7.98
N TYR A 109 15.60 1.28 -7.25
CA TYR A 109 14.87 1.69 -6.06
C TYR A 109 14.48 3.16 -6.14
N PHE A 110 13.30 3.49 -5.64
CA PHE A 110 12.72 4.84 -5.69
C PHE A 110 12.84 5.55 -4.34
N PHE A 111 13.37 6.76 -4.36
CA PHE A 111 13.54 7.64 -3.21
C PHE A 111 12.99 9.04 -3.51
N GLY A 112 12.88 9.89 -2.50
CA GLY A 112 12.54 11.30 -2.67
C GLY A 112 11.56 11.79 -1.61
N ASP A 113 11.56 13.11 -1.39
CA ASP A 113 10.73 13.74 -0.38
C ASP A 113 9.24 13.49 -0.57
N PRO A 114 8.66 13.53 -1.80
CA PRO A 114 7.24 13.21 -1.97
C PRO A 114 6.85 11.81 -1.50
N LEU A 115 7.75 10.83 -1.64
CA LEU A 115 7.54 9.46 -1.18
C LEU A 115 7.66 9.35 0.34
N ASN A 116 8.65 10.03 0.92
CA ASN A 116 8.81 10.11 2.38
C ASN A 116 7.62 10.83 3.03
N ASP A 117 7.11 11.90 2.41
CA ASP A 117 5.92 12.61 2.83
C ASP A 117 4.71 11.69 2.82
N ALA A 118 4.46 10.92 1.76
CA ALA A 118 3.35 9.97 1.73
C ALA A 118 3.43 8.89 2.84
N LEU A 119 4.65 8.51 3.23
CA LEU A 119 4.89 7.55 4.31
C LEU A 119 4.74 8.16 5.71
N ALA A 120 5.20 9.40 5.92
CA ALA A 120 5.45 9.94 7.26
C ALA A 120 5.13 11.42 7.50
N GLY A 121 4.87 12.22 6.46
CA GLY A 121 4.77 13.68 6.57
C GLY A 121 3.44 14.16 7.20
N PRO A 122 2.30 14.05 6.50
CA PRO A 122 1.01 14.54 6.97
C PRO A 122 0.36 13.61 7.99
N GLN A 123 -0.69 14.11 8.66
CA GLN A 123 -1.49 13.35 9.63
C GLN A 123 -2.10 12.06 9.06
N TYR A 124 -2.44 12.06 7.76
CA TYR A 124 -3.01 10.91 7.05
C TYR A 124 -1.96 10.08 6.31
N SER A 125 -0.68 10.25 6.64
CA SER A 125 0.38 9.34 6.19
C SER A 125 0.20 7.94 6.79
N VAL A 126 0.91 6.96 6.22
CA VAL A 126 0.92 5.58 6.76
C VAL A 126 1.36 5.58 8.23
N TRP A 127 2.43 6.31 8.56
CA TRP A 127 2.88 6.51 9.93
C TRP A 127 1.84 7.18 10.82
N GLY A 128 1.25 8.30 10.36
CA GLY A 128 0.28 9.05 11.15
C GLY A 128 -0.94 8.20 11.54
N LEU A 129 -1.44 7.40 10.59
CA LEU A 129 -2.57 6.50 10.83
C LEU A 129 -2.19 5.30 11.71
N ALA A 130 -1.07 4.62 11.43
CA ALA A 130 -0.64 3.45 12.19
C ALA A 130 -0.22 3.82 13.62
N GLY A 131 0.59 4.88 13.77
CA GLY A 131 1.04 5.41 15.05
C GLY A 131 -0.12 5.89 15.91
N GLY A 132 -1.07 6.64 15.32
CA GLY A 132 -2.28 7.06 16.01
C GLY A 132 -3.14 5.89 16.50
N ALA A 133 -3.29 4.84 15.68
CA ALA A 133 -4.01 3.63 16.08
C ALA A 133 -3.32 2.87 17.21
N ALA A 134 -1.99 2.75 17.17
CA ALA A 134 -1.26 2.10 18.26
C ALA A 134 -1.31 2.88 19.57
N GLN A 135 -1.21 4.20 19.54
CA GLN A 135 -1.40 5.04 20.72
C GLN A 135 -2.80 4.85 21.30
N HIS A 136 -3.84 4.85 20.45
CA HIS A 136 -5.20 4.58 20.88
C HIS A 136 -5.38 3.18 21.47
N ALA A 137 -4.67 2.19 20.94
CA ALA A 137 -4.64 0.81 21.44
C ALA A 137 -3.77 0.62 22.70
N GLY A 138 -3.11 1.66 23.20
CA GLY A 138 -2.36 1.65 24.46
C GLY A 138 -0.85 1.42 24.33
N ALA A 139 -0.27 1.66 23.15
CA ALA A 139 1.18 1.65 22.97
C ALA A 139 1.86 2.63 23.94
N LYS A 140 2.85 2.12 24.69
CA LYS A 140 3.68 2.95 25.57
C LYS A 140 4.75 3.72 24.80
N GLU A 141 5.31 3.07 23.79
CA GLU A 141 6.37 3.60 22.94
C GLU A 141 6.06 3.23 21.48
N LEU A 142 6.34 4.17 20.58
CA LEU A 142 6.31 3.93 19.14
C LEU A 142 7.75 3.71 18.64
N PRO A 143 7.95 2.94 17.57
CA PRO A 143 9.29 2.71 17.03
C PRO A 143 9.92 4.02 16.54
N ASP A 144 11.25 4.11 16.60
CA ASP A 144 11.98 5.24 16.02
C ASP A 144 11.90 5.17 14.49
N LEU A 145 11.03 6.01 13.93
CA LEU A 145 10.80 6.06 12.50
C LEU A 145 12.05 6.49 11.72
N ASN A 146 12.84 7.42 12.26
CA ASN A 146 14.06 7.89 11.60
C ASN A 146 15.09 6.76 11.51
N GLU A 147 15.20 5.95 12.58
CA GLU A 147 16.05 4.77 12.61
C GLU A 147 15.63 3.75 11.54
N ILE A 148 14.33 3.49 11.34
CA ILE A 148 13.86 2.58 10.29
C ILE A 148 14.21 3.10 8.88
N PHE A 149 14.07 4.41 8.64
CA PHE A 149 14.48 5.02 7.36
C PHE A 149 15.99 4.91 7.11
N GLN A 150 16.80 5.18 8.14
CA GLN A 150 18.26 5.07 8.07
C GLN A 150 18.70 3.64 7.81
N HIS A 151 18.14 2.68 8.55
CA HIS A 151 18.42 1.27 8.35
C HIS A 151 18.05 0.84 6.93
N THR A 152 16.82 1.11 6.49
CA THR A 152 16.34 0.72 5.15
C THR A 152 17.25 1.25 4.04
N SER A 153 17.72 2.49 4.18
CA SER A 153 18.64 3.10 3.22
C SER A 153 20.02 2.44 3.25
N SER A 154 20.51 2.05 4.43
CA SER A 154 21.82 1.41 4.60
C SER A 154 21.91 -0.01 4.01
N VAL A 155 20.78 -0.71 3.93
CA VAL A 155 20.72 -2.10 3.43
C VAL A 155 20.11 -2.23 2.03
N VAL A 156 19.83 -1.11 1.34
CA VAL A 156 19.18 -1.13 0.02
C VAL A 156 20.00 -1.97 -0.97
N GLY A 157 19.31 -2.86 -1.70
CA GLY A 157 19.94 -3.81 -2.63
C GLY A 157 20.73 -4.96 -1.99
N GLY A 158 20.64 -5.14 -0.67
CA GLY A 158 21.23 -6.29 0.05
C GLY A 158 20.19 -7.26 0.59
N ASP A 159 20.65 -8.40 1.13
CA ASP A 159 19.79 -9.51 1.61
C ASP A 159 18.88 -9.14 2.79
N GLN A 160 19.23 -8.09 3.52
CA GLN A 160 18.43 -7.59 4.65
C GLN A 160 17.37 -6.55 4.22
N PHE A 161 17.37 -6.14 2.95
CA PHE A 161 16.42 -5.16 2.47
C PHE A 161 14.99 -5.69 2.54
N GLY A 162 14.12 -4.97 3.25
CA GLY A 162 12.72 -5.35 3.38
C GLY A 162 12.45 -6.48 4.36
N ILE A 163 13.38 -6.84 5.24
CA ILE A 163 13.17 -7.85 6.29
C ILE A 163 12.88 -7.15 7.62
N PRO A 164 11.65 -7.24 8.17
CA PRO A 164 11.32 -6.57 9.42
C PRO A 164 12.17 -7.03 10.61
N ARG A 165 12.74 -6.08 11.35
CA ARG A 165 13.60 -6.34 12.51
C ARG A 165 12.78 -6.47 13.79
N VAL A 166 12.22 -7.67 14.00
CA VAL A 166 11.33 -8.00 15.12
C VAL A 166 11.77 -9.28 15.85
N PRO A 167 11.34 -9.50 17.11
CA PRO A 167 11.65 -10.73 17.83
C PRO A 167 11.21 -11.99 17.04
N GLU A 168 11.92 -13.10 17.22
CA GLU A 168 11.69 -14.35 16.46
C GLU A 168 10.23 -14.83 16.51
N ASN A 169 9.58 -14.71 17.66
CA ASN A 169 8.19 -15.11 17.86
C ASN A 169 7.15 -14.15 17.24
N HIS A 170 7.62 -13.04 16.65
CA HIS A 170 6.79 -12.03 15.97
C HIS A 170 7.17 -11.85 14.50
N LYS A 171 7.94 -12.80 13.93
CA LYS A 171 8.19 -12.80 12.50
C LYS A 171 6.94 -13.18 11.73
N ALA A 172 6.61 -12.42 10.70
CA ALA A 172 5.62 -12.82 9.71
C ALA A 172 6.02 -14.15 9.04
N SER A 173 5.03 -14.88 8.54
CA SER A 173 5.25 -16.19 7.91
C SER A 173 5.97 -16.09 6.56
N ASP A 174 5.96 -14.91 5.93
CA ASP A 174 6.64 -14.63 4.67
C ASP A 174 7.17 -13.18 4.67
N THR A 175 7.96 -12.85 3.65
CA THR A 175 8.57 -11.53 3.47
C THR A 175 7.57 -10.51 2.92
N PRO A 176 7.76 -9.21 3.24
CA PRO A 176 6.93 -8.12 2.69
C PRO A 176 6.84 -8.13 1.15
N ILE A 177 7.95 -8.43 0.47
CA ILE A 177 7.98 -8.44 -1.01
C ILE A 177 7.14 -9.59 -1.58
N ASN A 178 7.08 -10.74 -0.91
CA ASN A 178 6.28 -11.87 -1.35
C ASN A 178 4.78 -11.59 -1.15
N TYR A 179 4.39 -11.01 0.00
CA TYR A 179 3.01 -10.54 0.19
C TYR A 179 2.61 -9.51 -0.85
N LEU A 180 3.49 -8.53 -1.11
CA LEU A 180 3.23 -7.49 -2.11
C LEU A 180 3.02 -8.10 -3.50
N LYS A 181 3.91 -8.99 -3.95
CA LYS A 181 3.82 -9.67 -5.25
C LYS A 181 2.54 -10.51 -5.37
N ALA A 182 2.14 -11.20 -4.31
CA ALA A 182 0.96 -12.06 -4.31
C ALA A 182 -0.36 -11.28 -4.28
N ILE A 183 -0.44 -10.20 -3.51
CA ILE A 183 -1.71 -9.54 -3.18
C ILE A 183 -1.97 -8.31 -4.04
N TRP A 184 -0.94 -7.53 -4.38
CA TRP A 184 -1.12 -6.26 -5.10
C TRP A 184 -1.86 -6.40 -6.44
N PRO A 185 -1.52 -7.34 -7.33
CA PRO A 185 -2.14 -7.43 -8.65
C PRO A 185 -3.65 -7.70 -8.61
N SER A 186 -4.11 -8.48 -7.63
CA SER A 186 -5.53 -8.85 -7.48
C SER A 186 -6.33 -7.79 -6.72
N LEU A 187 -5.72 -7.14 -5.74
CA LEU A 187 -6.41 -6.19 -4.86
C LEU A 187 -6.48 -4.77 -5.42
N PHE A 188 -5.41 -4.31 -6.08
CA PHE A 188 -5.29 -2.92 -6.52
C PHE A 188 -6.39 -2.46 -7.50
N PRO A 189 -6.92 -3.30 -8.42
CA PRO A 189 -8.08 -2.92 -9.24
C PRO A 189 -9.30 -2.52 -8.40
N THR A 190 -9.60 -3.24 -7.32
CA THR A 190 -10.70 -2.89 -6.40
C THR A 190 -10.41 -1.59 -5.66
N VAL A 191 -9.17 -1.38 -5.21
CA VAL A 191 -8.76 -0.11 -4.56
C VAL A 191 -8.97 1.09 -5.49
N LYS A 192 -8.56 1.00 -6.76
CA LYS A 192 -8.78 2.06 -7.75
C LYS A 192 -10.26 2.34 -8.00
N LEU A 193 -11.10 1.31 -7.94
CA LEU A 193 -12.54 1.44 -8.13
C LEU A 193 -13.20 2.21 -6.97
N LEU A 194 -12.81 1.89 -5.74
CA LEU A 194 -13.35 2.51 -4.53
C LEU A 194 -12.74 3.89 -4.24
N CYS A 195 -11.51 4.11 -4.69
CA CYS A 195 -10.77 5.37 -4.54
C CYS A 195 -10.26 5.85 -5.91
N PRO A 196 -11.07 6.61 -6.67
CA PRO A 196 -10.64 7.15 -7.96
C PRO A 196 -9.51 8.17 -7.83
N ASN A 197 -9.45 8.92 -6.74
CA ASN A 197 -8.35 9.85 -6.45
C ASN A 197 -7.15 9.07 -5.90
N PRO A 198 -5.99 9.07 -6.58
CA PRO A 198 -4.82 8.33 -6.14
C PRO A 198 -4.32 8.70 -4.74
N VAL A 199 -4.49 9.96 -4.34
CA VAL A 199 -4.08 10.46 -3.00
C VAL A 199 -4.74 9.65 -1.87
N HIS A 200 -5.88 9.02 -2.13
CA HIS A 200 -6.60 8.24 -1.12
C HIS A 200 -6.08 6.80 -0.99
N TRP A 201 -5.25 6.29 -1.91
CA TRP A 201 -4.79 4.89 -1.83
C TRP A 201 -3.93 4.61 -0.59
N PRO A 202 -2.93 5.43 -0.23
CA PRO A 202 -2.18 5.21 1.01
C PRO A 202 -3.04 5.39 2.26
N ILE A 203 -3.97 6.35 2.22
CA ILE A 203 -4.88 6.62 3.33
C ILE A 203 -5.77 5.41 3.59
N LEU A 204 -6.31 4.80 2.53
CA LEU A 204 -7.12 3.57 2.60
C LEU A 204 -6.34 2.43 3.28
N TYR A 205 -5.11 2.17 2.86
CA TYR A 205 -4.30 1.12 3.49
C TYR A 205 -3.91 1.49 4.94
N GLY A 206 -3.62 2.76 5.21
CA GLY A 206 -3.39 3.25 6.56
C GLY A 206 -4.59 3.02 7.48
N LEU A 207 -5.81 3.28 7.00
CA LEU A 207 -7.05 2.96 7.72
C LEU A 207 -7.25 1.46 7.92
N ALA A 208 -6.92 0.62 6.92
CA ALA A 208 -6.97 -0.84 7.07
C ALA A 208 -5.96 -1.36 8.13
N ILE A 209 -4.80 -0.70 8.24
CA ILE A 209 -3.84 -0.96 9.32
C ILE A 209 -4.44 -0.60 10.69
N GLN A 210 -5.21 0.49 10.80
CA GLN A 210 -5.87 0.83 12.06
C GLN A 210 -6.84 -0.28 12.50
N GLU A 211 -7.65 -0.79 11.57
CA GLU A 211 -8.56 -1.92 11.82
C GLU A 211 -7.78 -3.17 12.29
N ALA A 212 -6.64 -3.47 11.66
CA ALA A 212 -5.80 -4.60 12.04
C ALA A 212 -5.14 -4.42 13.43
N ILE A 213 -4.65 -3.23 13.76
CA ILE A 213 -4.09 -2.93 15.08
C ILE A 213 -5.18 -3.04 16.16
N ASP A 214 -6.37 -2.48 15.92
CA ASP A 214 -7.47 -2.54 16.89
C ASP A 214 -7.95 -3.99 17.11
N ALA A 215 -8.11 -4.77 16.03
CA ALA A 215 -8.48 -6.18 16.12
C ALA A 215 -7.39 -7.04 16.79
N GLY A 216 -6.12 -6.68 16.61
CA GLY A 216 -4.95 -7.43 17.08
C GLY A 216 -4.44 -7.04 18.46
N LYS A 217 -4.94 -5.97 19.09
CA LYS A 217 -4.37 -5.38 20.32
C LYS A 217 -4.30 -6.30 21.54
N SER A 218 -5.04 -7.41 21.55
CA SER A 218 -4.96 -8.44 22.60
C SER A 218 -3.94 -9.54 22.30
N ALA A 219 -3.47 -9.63 21.05
CA ALA A 219 -2.55 -10.67 20.56
C ALA A 219 -1.12 -10.15 20.35
N ILE A 220 -0.96 -8.86 20.03
CA ILE A 220 0.33 -8.23 19.81
C ILE A 220 0.40 -6.86 20.49
N ASP A 221 1.59 -6.51 21.01
CA ASP A 221 1.85 -5.17 21.52
C ASP A 221 1.63 -4.13 20.39
N PRO A 222 0.83 -3.07 20.60
CA PRO A 222 0.54 -2.12 19.52
C PRO A 222 1.77 -1.35 19.01
N GLY A 223 2.79 -1.11 19.84
CA GLY A 223 4.05 -0.51 19.40
C GLY A 223 4.83 -1.44 18.47
N LEU A 224 4.86 -2.74 18.80
CA LEU A 224 5.43 -3.77 17.94
C LEU A 224 4.64 -3.94 16.63
N ALA A 225 3.31 -3.83 16.68
CA ALA A 225 2.47 -3.89 15.50
C ALA A 225 2.83 -2.78 14.49
N VAL A 226 3.01 -1.55 14.97
CA VAL A 226 3.46 -0.43 14.12
C VAL A 226 4.87 -0.65 13.62
N LYS A 227 5.77 -1.24 14.43
CA LYS A 227 7.11 -1.58 13.98
C LYS A 227 7.06 -2.54 12.78
N ILE A 228 6.27 -3.61 12.84
CA ILE A 228 6.08 -4.53 11.71
C ILE A 228 5.56 -3.77 10.48
N VAL A 229 4.54 -2.94 10.65
CA VAL A 229 3.96 -2.16 9.55
C VAL A 229 5.00 -1.26 8.88
N MET A 230 5.77 -0.49 9.66
CA MET A 230 6.69 0.50 9.11
C MET A 230 7.97 -0.11 8.54
N GLU A 231 8.49 -1.17 9.18
CA GLU A 231 9.62 -1.94 8.64
C GLU A 231 9.24 -2.68 7.35
N SER A 232 7.95 -2.95 7.11
CA SER A 232 7.46 -3.43 5.80
C SER A 232 7.19 -2.29 4.82
N ALA A 233 6.54 -1.21 5.25
CA ALA A 233 6.09 -0.13 4.37
C ALA A 233 7.24 0.67 3.75
N ILE A 234 8.22 1.06 4.54
CA ILE A 234 9.33 1.92 4.08
C ILE A 234 10.16 1.26 2.97
N PRO A 235 10.57 -0.02 3.06
CA PRO A 235 11.28 -0.67 1.95
C PRO A 235 10.35 -0.95 0.76
N MET A 236 9.10 -1.39 1.00
CA MET A 236 8.16 -1.69 -0.09
C MET A 236 7.67 -0.44 -0.84
N SER A 237 7.83 0.76 -0.26
CA SER A 237 7.62 2.00 -0.99
C SER A 237 8.65 2.24 -2.09
N LYS A 238 9.80 1.56 -2.04
CA LYS A 238 10.97 1.83 -2.88
C LYS A 238 11.16 0.81 -3.99
N VAL A 239 10.55 -0.37 -3.90
CA VAL A 239 10.76 -1.46 -4.86
C VAL A 239 10.13 -1.17 -6.21
N ASP A 240 10.74 -1.68 -7.28
CA ASP A 240 10.10 -1.77 -8.59
C ASP A 240 9.52 -3.19 -8.80
N LEU A 241 8.20 -3.33 -8.92
CA LEU A 241 7.60 -4.63 -9.25
C LEU A 241 7.74 -5.00 -10.73
N SER A 242 8.07 -4.06 -11.61
CA SER A 242 8.30 -4.33 -13.03
C SER A 242 9.69 -4.93 -13.31
N ASN A 243 10.63 -4.76 -12.38
CA ASN A 243 11.97 -5.35 -12.42
C ASN A 243 12.36 -5.95 -11.04
N PRO A 244 11.72 -7.07 -10.63
CA PRO A 244 11.62 -7.47 -9.23
C PRO A 244 12.67 -8.47 -8.68
#